data_AF-A0AAV2AV29-F1
#
_entry.id   AF-A0AAV2AV29-F1
#
_cell.length_a   1.000
_cell.length_b   1.000
_cell.length_c   1.000
_cell.angle_alpha   90.00
_cell.angle_beta   90.00
_cell.angle_gamma   90.00
#
_symmetry.space_group_name_H-M   'P 1'
#
loop_
_entity.id
_entity.type
_entity.pdbx_description
1 polymer ?
#
loop_
_entity_poly.entity_id
_entity_poly.type
_entity_poly.pdbx_seq_one_letter_code
_entity_poly.pdbx_strand_id
1 'polypeptide(L)' 'MMVQAYDPRTNNTIGEFLEGVGLKKISECSSMSHSDNRDKKSATLVWVAPQDSGNVRFRGTIVQQFNTFYHGLSATVQKV' A
#
# COMPACT_ATOMS: atom_id res chain seq x y z
N MET A 1 3.31 -1.17 9.24
CA MET A 1 3.46 -0.68 7.85
C MET A 1 2.11 -0.23 7.34
N MET A 2 2.09 0.72 6.42
CA MET A 2 0.94 1.08 5.59
C MET A 2 1.41 1.22 4.14
N VAL A 3 0.64 0.69 3.19
CA VAL A 3 0.86 0.86 1.74
C VAL A 3 -0.40 1.43 1.11
N GLN A 4 -0.25 2.44 0.25
CA GLN A 4 -1.35 3.08 -0.45
C GLN A 4 -1.12 3.06 -1.96
N ALA A 5 -2.17 2.79 -2.72
CA ALA A 5 -2.19 2.90 -4.17
C ALA A 5 -2.87 4.22 -4.59
N TYR A 6 -2.24 4.99 -5.46
CA TYR A 6 -2.76 6.27 -5.92
C TYR A 6 -2.39 6.58 -7.38
N ASP A 7 -3.20 7.40 -8.04
CA ASP A 7 -2.89 7.98 -9.34
C ASP A 7 -1.95 9.18 -9.12
N PRO A 8 -0.73 9.18 -9.67
CA PRO A 8 0.22 10.27 -9.47
C PRO A 8 -0.20 11.59 -10.13
N ARG A 9 -1.15 11.59 -11.08
CA ARG A 9 -1.62 12.79 -11.77
C ARG A 9 -2.67 13.54 -10.96
N THR A 10 -3.59 12.81 -10.33
CA THR A 10 -4.70 13.38 -9.56
C THR A 10 -4.47 13.35 -8.06
N ASN A 11 -3.51 12.55 -7.59
CA ASN A 11 -3.25 12.23 -6.19
C ASN A 11 -4.45 11.54 -5.48
N ASN A 12 -5.42 11.06 -6.26
CA ASN A 12 -6.55 10.29 -5.75
C ASN A 12 -6.13 8.83 -5.54
N THR A 13 -6.70 8.20 -4.51
CA THR A 13 -6.46 6.79 -4.23
C THR A 13 -7.22 5.92 -5.23
N ILE A 14 -6.60 4.85 -5.72
CA ILE A 14 -7.16 4.03 -6.81
C ILE A 14 -7.01 2.53 -6.57
N GLY A 15 -7.98 1.78 -7.12
CA GLY A 15 -8.04 0.33 -7.00
C GLY A 15 -8.31 -0.12 -5.57
N GLU A 16 -8.22 -1.42 -5.34
CA GLU A 16 -8.47 -2.01 -4.03
C GLU A 16 -7.42 -3.04 -3.66
N PHE A 17 -7.07 -3.10 -2.39
CA PHE A 17 -6.29 -4.22 -1.86
C PHE A 17 -7.21 -5.33 -1.38
N LEU A 18 -6.82 -6.58 -1.59
CA LEU A 18 -7.50 -7.73 -1.00
C LEU A 18 -6.94 -8.02 0.40
N GLU A 19 -7.82 -8.29 1.37
CA GLU A 19 -7.38 -8.73 2.69
C GLU A 19 -6.69 -10.10 2.63
N GLY A 20 -5.77 -10.31 3.56
CA GLY A 20 -4.98 -11.52 3.64
C GLY A 20 -4.47 -11.74 5.06
N VAL A 21 -3.74 -12.83 5.27
CA VAL A 21 -3.24 -13.20 6.60
C VAL A 21 -2.30 -12.12 7.14
N GLY A 22 -2.61 -11.59 8.32
CA GLY A 22 -1.79 -10.57 8.98
C GLY A 22 -1.90 -9.17 8.38
N LEU A 23 -2.89 -8.94 7.51
CA LEU A 23 -3.13 -7.71 6.77
C LEU A 23 -4.57 -7.23 7.02
N LYS A 24 -4.75 -5.91 7.02
CA LYS A 24 -6.04 -5.26 7.24
C LYS A 24 -6.24 -4.13 6.23
N LYS A 25 -7.34 -4.18 5.48
CA LYS A 25 -7.68 -3.16 4.49
C LYS A 25 -8.10 -1.87 5.20
N ILE A 26 -7.72 -0.73 4.62
CA ILE A 26 -8.19 0.60 5.00
C ILE A 26 -8.90 1.15 3.76
N SER A 27 -10.21 0.93 3.70
CA SER A 27 -11.03 1.17 2.51
C SER A 27 -11.14 2.65 2.16
N GLU A 28 -11.11 3.52 3.17
CA GLU A 28 -11.31 4.96 3.04
C GLU A 28 -10.22 5.64 2.20
N CYS A 29 -9.06 4.99 2.02
CA CYS A 29 -7.93 5.57 1.32
C CYS A 29 -7.14 4.58 0.47
N SER A 30 -7.81 3.53 -0.05
CA SER A 30 -7.21 2.45 -0.87
C SER A 30 -5.84 2.01 -0.36
N SER A 31 -5.81 1.67 0.94
CA SER A 31 -4.58 1.35 1.66
C SER A 31 -4.67 0.01 2.36
N MET A 32 -3.52 -0.55 2.69
CA MET A 32 -3.37 -1.79 3.42
C MET A 32 -2.38 -1.59 4.56
N SER A 33 -2.71 -2.12 5.74
CA SER A 33 -1.84 -2.12 6.91
C SER A 33 -1.65 -3.55 7.43
N HIS A 34 -0.73 -3.74 8.36
CA HIS A 34 -0.72 -4.98 9.13
C HIS A 34 -1.88 -5.00 10.13
N SER A 35 -2.39 -6.19 10.40
CA SER A 35 -3.45 -6.40 11.40
C SER A 35 -2.92 -6.55 12.84
N ASP A 36 -1.61 -6.75 13.02
CA ASP A 36 -0.96 -6.94 14.32
C ASP A 36 0.45 -6.33 14.37
N ASN A 37 0.99 -6.19 15.59
CA ASN A 37 2.29 -5.57 15.89
C ASN A 37 3.47 -6.55 15.93
N ARG A 38 3.30 -7.81 15.53
CA ARG A 38 4.40 -8.77 15.52
C ARG A 38 5.45 -8.39 14.48
N ASP A 39 6.70 -8.71 14.76
CA ASP A 39 7.81 -8.50 13.82
C ASP A 39 7.62 -9.32 12.55
N LYS A 40 7.88 -8.70 11.40
CA LYS A 40 7.71 -9.31 10.08
C LYS A 40 8.89 -8.98 9.20
N LYS A 41 9.38 -9.98 8.47
CA LYS A 41 10.45 -9.80 7.46
C LYS A 41 9.90 -9.38 6.10
N SER A 42 8.65 -9.75 5.80
CA SER A 42 7.98 -9.41 4.55
C SER A 42 6.45 -9.44 4.72
N ALA A 43 5.76 -8.80 3.78
CA ALA A 43 4.33 -8.96 3.53
C ALA A 43 4.07 -8.94 2.04
N THR A 44 3.11 -9.75 1.59
CA THR A 44 2.68 -9.81 0.20
C THR A 44 1.29 -9.21 0.10
N LEU A 45 1.14 -8.21 -0.76
CA LEU A 45 -0.10 -7.44 -0.95
C LEU A 45 -0.65 -7.78 -2.33
N VAL A 46 -1.96 -8.00 -2.41
CA VAL A 46 -2.65 -8.15 -3.70
C VAL A 46 -3.45 -6.88 -3.96
N TRP A 47 -3.13 -6.20 -5.05
CA TRP A 47 -3.82 -4.99 -5.52
C TRP A 47 -4.59 -5.30 -6.80
N VAL A 48 -5.86 -4.90 -6.82
CA VAL A 48 -6.77 -5.05 -7.96
C VAL A 48 -6.88 -3.68 -8.64
N ALA A 49 -6.48 -3.65 -9.91
CA ALA A 49 -6.58 -2.44 -10.72
C ALA A 49 -8.05 -2.06 -10.96
N PRO A 50 -8.40 -0.76 -10.95
CA PRO A 50 -9.71 -0.29 -11.38
C PRO A 50 -9.83 -0.40 -12.91
N GLN A 51 -11.06 -0.42 -13.45
CA GLN A 51 -11.30 -0.62 -14.88
C GLN A 51 -10.66 0.46 -15.78
N ASP A 52 -10.65 1.73 -15.36
CA ASP A 52 -10.31 2.87 -16.23
C ASP A 52 -9.05 3.66 -15.82
N SER A 53 -8.15 3.09 -15.01
CA SER A 53 -6.91 3.78 -14.60
C SER A 53 -5.65 3.11 -15.15
N GLY A 54 -4.81 3.88 -15.85
CA GLY A 54 -3.59 3.37 -16.50
C GLY A 54 -2.29 3.53 -15.70
N ASN A 55 -2.22 4.46 -14.74
CA ASN A 55 -1.00 4.76 -14.00
C ASN A 55 -1.23 4.67 -12.49
N VAL A 56 -0.57 3.70 -11.86
CA VAL A 56 -0.56 3.55 -10.40
C VAL A 56 0.83 3.80 -9.85
N ARG A 57 0.91 4.48 -8.71
CA ARG A 57 2.08 4.46 -7.83
C ARG A 57 1.68 3.90 -6.48
N PHE A 58 2.63 3.21 -5.87
CA PHE A 58 2.51 2.73 -4.51
C PHE A 58 3.41 3.56 -3.61
N ARG A 59 2.87 4.04 -2.49
CA ARG A 59 3.66 4.65 -1.42
C ARG A 59 3.54 3.87 -0.12
N GLY A 60 4.65 3.75 0.59
CA GLY A 60 4.76 2.95 1.80
C GLY A 60 5.32 3.72 2.99
N THR A 61 4.80 3.39 4.16
CA THR A 61 5.37 3.74 5.47
C THR A 61 5.62 2.46 6.25
N ILE A 62 6.83 2.28 6.78
CA ILE A 62 7.23 1.13 7.59
C ILE A 62 7.60 1.65 8.98
N VAL A 63 7.00 1.06 10.01
CA VAL A 63 7.35 1.35 11.41
C VAL A 63 8.10 0.12 11.91
N GLN A 64 9.35 0.31 12.33
CA GLN A 64 10.16 -0.73 12.96
C GLN A 64 9.99 -0.65 14.49
N GLN A 65 10.08 0.56 15.04
CA GLN A 65 9.82 0.87 16.45
C GLN A 65 9.16 2.27 16.51
N PHE A 66 8.63 2.67 17.67
CA PHE A 66 7.90 3.94 17.82
C PHE A 66 8.67 5.15 17.26
N ASN A 67 9.97 5.24 17.54
CA ASN A 67 10.85 6.31 17.06
C ASN A 67 11.64 5.95 15.79
N THR A 68 11.42 4.78 15.20
CA THR A 68 12.17 4.31 14.03
C THR A 68 11.20 3.90 12.94
N PHE A 69 11.00 4.80 11.98
CA PHE A 69 10.10 4.60 10.86
C PHE A 69 10.66 5.17 9.56
N TYR A 70 10.21 4.61 8.46
CA TYR A 70 10.58 4.95 7.10
C TYR A 70 9.31 5.34 6.35
N HIS A 71 9.28 6.49 5.71
CA HIS A 71 8.11 7.01 5.00
C HIS A 71 8.53 7.56 3.63
N GLY A 72 7.55 7.79 2.75
CA GLY A 72 7.84 8.27 1.40
C GLY A 72 8.51 7.22 0.50
N LEU A 73 8.51 5.95 0.91
CA LEU A 73 8.95 4.85 0.06
C LEU A 73 8.02 4.80 -1.14
N SER A 74 8.54 4.87 -2.36
CA SER A 74 7.74 4.88 -3.58
C SER A 74 8.13 3.74 -4.51
N ALA A 75 7.13 3.13 -5.13
CA ALA A 75 7.31 2.12 -6.17
C ALA A 75 6.46 2.49 -7.39
N THR A 76 7.09 2.41 -8.56
CA THR A 76 6.46 2.67 -9.85
C THR A 76 6.40 1.36 -10.63
N VAL A 77 5.23 1.03 -11.18
CA VAL A 77 5.08 -0.11 -12.08
C VAL A 77 5.52 0.34 -13.47
N GLN A 78 6.54 -0.30 -14.04
CA GLN A 78 6.90 -0.09 -15.44
C GLN A 78 6.00 -0.99 -16.31
N LYS A 79 5.47 -0.41 -17.38
CA LYS A 79 4.78 -1.18 -18.42
C LYS A 79 5.85 -1.99 -19.15
N VAL A 80 5.74 -3.32 -19.08
CA VAL A 80 6.60 -4.27 -19.81
C VAL A 80 6.16 -4.32 -21.27
#